data_AF-W7PYV6-F1
#
_entry.id   AF-W7PYV6-F1
#
_cell.length_a   1.000
_cell.length_b   1.000
_cell.length_c   1.000
_cell.angle_alpha   90.00
_cell.angle_beta   90.00
_cell.angle_gamma   90.00
#
_symmetry.space_group_name_H-M   'P 1'
#
loop_
_entity.id
_entity.type
_entity.pdbx_description
1 polymer ?
#
loop_
_entity_poly.entity_id
_entity_poly.type
_entity_poly.pdbx_seq_one_letter_code
_entity_poly.pdbx_strand_id
1 'polypeptide(L)'
;MRHGISTTLRKGLAIAACTTLVLSTAAVADGHGDWPERDIDFIIPFGAGGGSDAWARTLSTGAREHFGVDWNLQNRPGAGATLAWEYLLDQPADGYTVLLSSPTPVLTALMEEDPLVDPYDLKVAGYISAFRSLILAANDSPMADWEGLQEAAGDSPVVIAGTNSLLAGAANIFAEAGVEAVYVPYSSTGEAVSDFLGGHVDLLAATASTSLGIVPEHAAVVMNTSDIPLPEDVDEQLGGDIAEAADFGYDACVFRARSAFTPIRRTPSWPSSLAGWSPC
;
A
#
# COMPACT_ATOMS: atom_id res chain seq x y z
N MET A 1 62.77 -76.30 16.19
CA MET A 1 62.57 -75.44 15.02
C MET A 1 61.79 -74.21 15.51
N ARG A 2 62.35 -73.18 16.16
CA ARG A 2 63.37 -72.16 15.84
C ARG A 2 62.99 -71.20 14.69
N HIS A 3 62.88 -69.92 15.08
CA HIS A 3 62.80 -68.64 14.32
C HIS A 3 61.39 -68.14 13.97
N GLY A 4 61.04 -66.86 14.11
CA GLY A 4 61.80 -65.68 14.53
C GLY A 4 60.94 -64.42 14.37
N ILE A 5 61.11 -63.46 15.28
CA ILE A 5 60.56 -62.09 15.19
C ILE A 5 61.48 -61.30 14.24
N SER A 6 60.92 -60.57 13.27
CA SER A 6 61.64 -59.52 12.56
C SER A 6 60.70 -58.41 12.07
N THR A 7 60.84 -57.26 12.70
CA THR A 7 60.49 -55.91 12.23
C THR A 7 61.08 -55.61 10.85
N THR A 8 60.29 -55.05 9.93
CA THR A 8 60.80 -54.18 8.87
C THR A 8 59.75 -53.13 8.48
N LEU A 9 59.97 -51.88 8.89
CA LEU A 9 59.43 -50.69 8.20
C LEU A 9 60.05 -50.62 6.79
N ARG A 10 59.24 -50.35 5.75
CA ARG A 10 59.61 -49.47 4.62
C ARG A 10 58.42 -49.18 3.69
N LYS A 11 57.99 -47.92 3.77
CA LYS A 11 57.34 -47.05 2.79
C LYS A 11 57.20 -47.62 1.37
N GLY A 12 55.95 -47.71 0.90
CA GLY A 12 55.57 -47.83 -0.50
C GLY A 12 54.37 -46.91 -0.76
N LEU A 13 54.55 -46.02 -1.73
CA LEU A 13 53.76 -44.85 -2.08
C LEU A 13 52.60 -45.23 -3.04
N ALA A 14 51.51 -44.45 -2.97
CA ALA A 14 50.59 -44.12 -4.06
C ALA A 14 49.44 -45.07 -4.49
N ILE A 15 48.23 -44.53 -4.29
CA ILE A 15 47.12 -44.40 -5.26
C ILE A 15 46.37 -45.68 -5.67
N ALA A 16 45.17 -45.85 -5.10
CA ALA A 16 43.95 -46.16 -5.86
C ALA A 16 42.72 -45.88 -4.98
N ALA A 17 42.17 -44.67 -5.13
CA ALA A 17 40.81 -44.35 -4.75
C ALA A 17 39.83 -45.05 -5.71
N CYS A 18 38.70 -45.55 -5.18
CA CYS A 18 37.35 -45.34 -5.72
C CYS A 18 36.34 -46.18 -4.91
N THR A 19 35.60 -45.57 -3.99
CA THR A 19 34.24 -45.02 -4.20
C THR A 19 33.15 -46.08 -3.99
N THR A 20 32.56 -46.08 -2.80
CA THR A 20 31.12 -46.32 -2.55
C THR A 20 30.83 -46.08 -1.07
N LEU A 21 31.10 -44.86 -0.60
CA LEU A 21 30.41 -44.36 0.59
C LEU A 21 29.12 -43.76 0.08
N VAL A 22 28.02 -44.44 0.40
CA VAL A 22 26.65 -44.04 0.13
C VAL A 22 26.45 -42.62 0.66
N LEU A 23 26.57 -41.63 -0.23
CA LEU A 23 25.96 -40.33 -0.04
C LEU A 23 24.45 -40.58 -0.11
N SER A 24 23.85 -40.93 1.01
CA SER A 24 22.49 -40.48 1.28
C SER A 24 22.57 -38.96 1.39
N THR A 25 22.57 -38.30 0.24
CA THR A 25 21.98 -36.98 0.13
C THR A 25 20.53 -37.18 0.56
N ALA A 26 20.28 -37.01 1.86
CA ALA A 26 19.04 -36.41 2.26
C ALA A 26 19.02 -35.11 1.45
N ALA A 27 18.30 -35.15 0.33
CA ALA A 27 17.69 -33.95 -0.16
C ALA A 27 17.03 -33.38 1.10
N VAL A 28 17.58 -32.29 1.60
CA VAL A 28 16.76 -31.33 2.31
C VAL A 28 15.77 -30.96 1.22
N ALA A 29 14.66 -31.71 1.17
CA ALA A 29 13.47 -31.24 0.52
C ALA A 29 13.27 -29.92 1.22
N ASP A 30 13.59 -28.84 0.53
CA ASP A 30 13.15 -27.53 0.93
C ASP A 30 11.70 -27.71 1.32
N GLY A 31 11.40 -27.57 2.61
CA GLY A 31 10.05 -27.69 3.17
C GLY A 31 9.18 -26.52 2.72
N HIS A 32 9.34 -26.09 1.47
CA HIS A 32 8.50 -25.18 0.74
C HIS A 32 7.42 -26.03 0.12
N GLY A 33 6.38 -26.32 0.89
CA GLY A 33 5.09 -26.47 0.23
C GLY A 33 4.80 -25.20 -0.56
N ASP A 34 4.09 -25.33 -1.67
CA ASP A 34 3.69 -24.20 -2.50
C ASP A 34 2.83 -23.25 -1.64
N TRP A 35 3.46 -22.22 -1.06
CA TRP A 35 2.71 -21.16 -0.40
C TRP A 35 1.85 -20.46 -1.46
N PRO A 36 0.58 -20.18 -1.18
CA PRO A 36 -0.15 -20.47 0.07
C PRO A 36 -0.85 -21.85 0.08
N GLU A 37 -0.84 -22.53 1.24
CA GLU A 37 -1.55 -23.82 1.45
C GLU A 37 -2.94 -23.66 2.10
N ARG A 38 -3.27 -22.45 2.55
CA ARG A 38 -4.53 -22.09 3.22
C ARG A 38 -4.86 -20.63 2.95
N ASP A 39 -6.09 -20.24 3.28
CA ASP A 39 -6.57 -18.87 3.11
C ASP A 39 -5.69 -17.85 3.85
N ILE A 40 -5.62 -16.66 3.28
CA ILE A 40 -4.83 -15.52 3.78
C ILE A 40 -5.78 -14.51 4.38
N ASP A 41 -5.51 -14.07 5.61
CA ASP A 41 -6.19 -12.93 6.21
C ASP A 41 -5.60 -11.63 5.66
N PHE A 42 -6.43 -10.85 4.98
CA PHE A 42 -6.05 -9.60 4.35
C PHE A 42 -6.67 -8.42 5.10
N ILE A 43 -5.85 -7.67 5.81
CA ILE A 43 -6.27 -6.58 6.67
C ILE A 43 -6.32 -5.27 5.89
N ILE A 44 -7.47 -4.60 5.92
CA ILE A 44 -7.69 -3.28 5.34
C ILE A 44 -7.73 -2.29 6.49
N PRO A 45 -6.83 -1.29 6.57
CA PRO A 45 -6.72 -0.44 7.76
C PRO A 45 -7.75 0.70 7.80
N PHE A 46 -8.77 0.62 6.95
CA PHE A 46 -9.81 1.63 6.77
C PHE A 46 -11.20 0.98 6.75
N GLY A 47 -12.23 1.80 6.95
CA GLY A 47 -13.63 1.37 6.90
C GLY A 47 -14.03 0.84 5.52
N ALA A 48 -15.10 0.06 5.49
CA ALA A 48 -15.67 -0.48 4.25
C ALA A 48 -16.20 0.64 3.32
N GLY A 49 -16.26 0.38 2.02
CA GLY A 49 -16.80 1.32 1.02
C GLY A 49 -15.85 2.43 0.56
N GLY A 50 -14.65 2.53 1.16
CA GLY A 50 -13.59 3.43 0.67
C GLY A 50 -12.75 2.79 -0.44
N GLY A 51 -11.90 3.59 -1.10
CA GLY A 51 -11.07 3.12 -2.22
C GLY A 51 -10.15 1.94 -1.89
N SER A 52 -9.66 1.84 -0.65
CA SER A 52 -8.86 0.69 -0.18
C SER A 52 -9.66 -0.61 -0.09
N ASP A 53 -10.93 -0.53 0.31
CA ASP A 53 -11.84 -1.68 0.37
C ASP A 53 -12.23 -2.16 -1.04
N ALA A 54 -12.59 -1.22 -1.92
CA ALA A 54 -12.87 -1.53 -3.32
C ALA A 54 -11.67 -2.20 -4.01
N TRP A 55 -10.47 -1.65 -3.80
CA TRP A 55 -9.24 -2.22 -4.36
C TRP A 55 -8.95 -3.63 -3.82
N ALA A 56 -9.10 -3.85 -2.50
CA ALA A 56 -8.88 -5.15 -1.89
C ALA A 56 -9.84 -6.23 -2.42
N ARG A 57 -11.10 -5.89 -2.72
CA ARG A 57 -12.09 -6.80 -3.33
C ARG A 57 -11.73 -7.19 -4.76
N THR A 58 -11.23 -6.25 -5.55
CA THR A 58 -10.72 -6.55 -6.89
C THR A 58 -9.51 -7.48 -6.80
N LEU A 59 -8.58 -7.18 -5.89
CA LEU A 59 -7.40 -8.02 -5.68
C LEU A 59 -7.76 -9.43 -5.20
N SER A 60 -8.65 -9.57 -4.22
CA SER A 60 -9.02 -10.89 -3.68
C SER A 60 -9.60 -11.82 -4.75
N THR A 61 -10.32 -11.24 -5.72
CA THR A 61 -10.86 -11.98 -6.87
C THR A 61 -9.72 -12.55 -7.73
N GLY A 62 -8.75 -11.72 -8.13
CA GLY A 62 -7.59 -12.18 -8.90
C GLY A 62 -6.64 -13.08 -8.11
N ALA A 63 -6.52 -12.87 -6.80
CA ALA A 63 -5.71 -13.69 -5.93
C ALA A 63 -6.23 -15.13 -5.84
N ARG A 64 -7.56 -15.33 -5.77
CA ARG A 64 -8.17 -16.65 -5.81
C ARG A 64 -7.87 -17.38 -7.12
N GLU A 65 -7.93 -16.68 -8.25
CA GLU A 65 -7.61 -17.26 -9.56
C GLU A 65 -6.14 -17.66 -9.68
N HIS A 66 -5.23 -16.88 -9.09
CA HIS A 66 -3.79 -17.12 -9.19
C HIS A 66 -3.26 -18.14 -8.17
N PHE A 67 -3.70 -18.04 -6.92
CA PHE A 67 -3.17 -18.83 -5.80
C PHE A 67 -4.08 -20.01 -5.41
N GLY A 68 -5.33 -20.05 -5.87
CA GLY A 68 -6.27 -21.13 -5.55
C GLY A 68 -6.80 -21.13 -4.10
N VAL A 69 -6.45 -20.12 -3.30
CA VAL A 69 -6.93 -19.93 -1.92
C VAL A 69 -7.67 -18.60 -1.79
N ASP A 70 -8.54 -18.49 -0.80
CA ASP A 70 -9.30 -17.26 -0.56
C ASP A 70 -8.49 -16.23 0.24
N TRP A 71 -8.75 -14.95 -0.03
CA TRP A 71 -8.20 -13.82 0.72
C TRP A 71 -9.33 -13.22 1.56
N ASN A 72 -9.29 -13.49 2.86
CA ASN A 72 -10.30 -13.07 3.81
C ASN A 72 -10.11 -11.60 4.19
N LEU A 73 -10.91 -10.73 3.57
CA LEU A 73 -10.84 -9.29 3.79
C LEU A 73 -11.41 -8.91 5.16
N GLN A 74 -10.63 -8.17 5.96
CA GLN A 74 -11.05 -7.65 7.26
C GLN A 74 -10.75 -6.15 7.38
N ASN A 75 -11.80 -5.31 7.46
CA ASN A 75 -11.65 -3.89 7.73
C ASN A 75 -11.36 -3.64 9.23
N ARG A 76 -10.28 -2.91 9.52
CA ARG A 76 -9.85 -2.51 10.86
C ARG A 76 -9.51 -1.00 10.90
N PRO A 77 -10.51 -0.10 10.84
CA PRO A 77 -10.29 1.33 10.95
C PRO A 77 -9.92 1.77 12.37
N GLY A 78 -9.38 2.98 12.49
CA GLY A 78 -9.18 3.69 13.75
C GLY A 78 -7.75 4.21 13.94
N ALA A 79 -7.62 5.27 14.74
CA ALA A 79 -6.35 5.94 15.07
C ALA A 79 -5.46 6.21 13.83
N GLY A 80 -6.03 6.79 12.76
CA GLY A 80 -5.29 7.03 11.53
C GLY A 80 -4.65 5.76 10.95
N ALA A 81 -5.39 4.64 10.98
CA ALA A 81 -4.96 3.31 10.52
C ALA A 81 -3.89 2.60 11.38
N THR A 82 -3.41 3.19 12.48
CA THR A 82 -2.37 2.58 13.33
C THR A 82 -2.86 1.38 14.15
N LEU A 83 -4.16 1.27 14.46
CA LEU A 83 -4.71 0.07 15.12
C LEU A 83 -4.59 -1.20 14.26
N ALA A 84 -4.65 -1.06 12.94
CA ALA A 84 -4.44 -2.18 12.03
C ALA A 84 -2.97 -2.63 11.99
N TRP A 85 -2.05 -1.69 12.17
CA TRP A 85 -0.62 -1.99 12.31
C TRP A 85 -0.33 -2.73 13.60
N GLU A 86 -0.88 -2.27 14.73
CA GLU A 86 -0.77 -2.94 16.03
C GLU A 86 -1.31 -4.38 15.92
N TYR A 87 -2.52 -4.53 15.37
CA TYR A 87 -3.11 -5.84 15.14
C TYR A 87 -2.22 -6.75 14.29
N LEU A 88 -1.65 -6.22 13.20
CA LEU A 88 -0.75 -6.98 12.35
C LEU A 88 0.47 -7.42 13.16
N LEU A 89 1.10 -6.55 13.95
CA LEU A 89 2.28 -6.88 14.77
C LEU A 89 2.02 -7.97 15.82
N ASP A 90 0.77 -8.13 16.26
CA ASP A 90 0.34 -9.19 17.17
C ASP A 90 0.07 -10.53 16.49
N GLN A 91 0.08 -10.61 15.15
CA GLN A 91 -0.16 -11.87 14.43
C GLN A 91 1.09 -12.74 14.33
N PRO A 92 0.96 -14.03 13.96
CA PRO A 92 2.10 -14.85 13.58
C PRO A 92 2.81 -14.30 12.34
N ALA A 93 4.14 -14.22 12.40
CA ALA A 93 5.00 -13.89 11.25
C ALA A 93 5.17 -15.11 10.31
N ASP A 94 4.07 -15.69 9.81
CA ASP A 94 4.06 -16.90 8.97
C ASP A 94 3.63 -16.64 7.52
N GLY A 95 3.24 -15.40 7.19
CA GLY A 95 2.86 -14.97 5.84
C GLY A 95 1.39 -15.14 5.51
N TYR A 96 0.54 -15.57 6.46
CA TYR A 96 -0.90 -15.73 6.24
C TYR A 96 -1.76 -14.61 6.81
N THR A 97 -1.16 -13.62 7.47
CA THR A 97 -1.78 -12.32 7.70
C THR A 97 -0.97 -11.26 6.98
N VAL A 98 -1.64 -10.51 6.11
CA VAL A 98 -1.05 -9.40 5.37
C VAL A 98 -1.90 -8.16 5.54
N LEU A 99 -1.27 -6.99 5.56
CA LEU A 99 -1.97 -5.71 5.65
C LEU A 99 -1.79 -4.92 4.36
N LEU A 100 -2.87 -4.30 3.92
CA LEU A 100 -2.86 -3.23 2.94
C LEU A 100 -2.29 -1.97 3.59
N SER A 101 -1.04 -1.64 3.31
CA SER A 101 -0.43 -0.43 3.87
C SER A 101 -0.89 0.82 3.12
N SER A 102 -0.73 1.98 3.74
CA SER A 102 -0.86 3.29 3.10
C SER A 102 0.03 4.29 3.83
N PRO A 103 0.22 5.51 3.29
CA PRO A 103 0.99 6.54 4.01
C PRO A 103 0.30 7.09 5.28
N THR A 104 -1.03 6.95 5.40
CA THR A 104 -1.80 7.50 6.54
C THR A 104 -1.29 7.05 7.91
N PRO A 105 -1.04 5.76 8.19
CA PRO A 105 -0.50 5.34 9.49
C PRO A 105 0.94 5.80 9.73
N VAL A 106 1.77 5.96 8.69
CA VAL A 106 3.10 6.56 8.82
C VAL A 106 2.97 8.02 9.26
N LEU A 107 2.14 8.80 8.57
CA LEU A 107 1.87 10.20 8.91
C LEU A 107 1.33 10.33 10.33
N THR A 108 0.38 9.48 10.70
CA THR A 108 -0.22 9.49 12.04
C THR A 108 0.85 9.21 13.10
N ALA A 109 1.69 8.19 12.90
CA ALA A 109 2.79 7.89 13.83
C ALA A 109 3.82 9.03 13.94
N LEU A 110 4.06 9.79 12.86
CA LEU A 110 4.97 10.95 12.87
C LEU A 110 4.38 12.20 13.53
N MET A 111 3.06 12.28 13.64
CA MET A 111 2.37 13.43 14.26
C MET A 111 2.15 13.25 15.78
N GLU A 112 2.29 12.03 16.29
CA GLU A 112 2.14 11.70 17.71
C GLU A 112 3.48 11.78 18.43
N GLU A 113 3.50 12.31 19.66
CA GLU A 113 4.72 12.33 20.50
C GLU A 113 5.13 10.92 20.96
N ASP A 114 4.15 10.04 21.20
CA ASP A 114 4.31 8.66 21.62
C ASP A 114 3.41 7.75 20.77
N PRO A 115 3.84 7.41 19.54
CA PRO A 115 3.02 6.66 18.61
C PRO A 115 2.82 5.21 19.08
N LEU A 116 1.62 4.67 18.85
CA LEU A 116 1.25 3.29 19.20
C LEU A 116 2.15 2.22 18.58
N VAL A 117 2.68 2.50 17.38
CA VAL A 117 3.48 1.56 16.60
C VAL A 117 4.67 2.30 15.98
N ASP A 118 5.87 1.70 16.06
CA ASP A 118 7.02 2.12 15.26
C ASP A 118 6.85 1.64 13.81
N PRO A 119 6.78 2.56 12.81
CA PRO A 119 6.70 2.18 11.40
C PRO A 119 7.80 1.22 10.92
N TYR A 120 8.96 1.20 11.59
CA TYR A 120 10.10 0.34 11.25
C TYR A 120 9.95 -1.12 11.69
N ASP A 121 8.99 -1.44 12.56
CA ASP A 121 8.69 -2.83 12.95
C ASP A 121 7.98 -3.62 11.83
N LEU A 122 7.42 -2.89 10.88
CA LEU A 122 6.74 -3.41 9.71
C LEU A 122 7.68 -3.48 8.51
N LYS A 123 7.47 -4.47 7.63
CA LYS A 123 8.24 -4.59 6.39
C LYS A 123 7.34 -4.57 5.18
N VAL A 124 7.67 -3.71 4.20
CA VAL A 124 7.04 -3.73 2.88
C VAL A 124 7.50 -4.97 2.11
N ALA A 125 6.57 -5.86 1.79
CA ALA A 125 6.75 -7.04 0.94
C ALA A 125 6.63 -6.73 -0.55
N GLY A 126 5.88 -5.70 -0.95
CA GLY A 126 5.78 -5.29 -2.35
C GLY A 126 4.78 -4.16 -2.56
N TYR A 127 5.02 -3.33 -3.57
CA TYR A 127 4.11 -2.24 -3.95
C TYR A 127 3.10 -2.74 -4.97
N ILE A 128 1.84 -2.39 -4.77
CA ILE A 128 0.72 -2.95 -5.56
C ILE A 128 -0.12 -1.89 -6.29
N SER A 129 0.07 -0.60 -5.97
CA SER A 129 -0.51 0.50 -6.74
C SER A 129 0.17 1.83 -6.41
N ALA A 130 0.13 2.75 -7.38
CA ALA A 130 0.50 4.15 -7.19
C ALA A 130 -0.59 4.91 -6.42
N PHE A 131 -0.18 5.89 -5.61
CA PHE A 131 -1.10 6.77 -4.87
C PHE A 131 -1.37 8.01 -5.68
N ARG A 132 -2.61 8.13 -6.17
CA ARG A 132 -3.10 9.31 -6.85
C ARG A 132 -4.15 9.96 -5.98
N SER A 133 -3.79 11.13 -5.46
CA SER A 133 -4.65 11.96 -4.62
C SER A 133 -5.29 13.01 -5.52
N LEU A 134 -6.62 13.06 -5.52
CA LEU A 134 -7.40 13.97 -6.33
C LEU A 134 -8.18 14.92 -5.41
N ILE A 135 -8.22 16.20 -5.76
CA ILE A 135 -9.17 17.16 -5.19
C ILE A 135 -10.43 17.12 -6.05
N LEU A 136 -11.57 16.91 -5.41
CA LEU A 136 -12.89 16.90 -6.05
C LEU A 136 -13.73 18.05 -5.51
N ALA A 137 -14.58 18.59 -6.37
CA ALA A 137 -15.65 19.52 -6.02
C ALA A 137 -16.97 19.01 -6.60
N ALA A 138 -18.11 19.45 -6.05
CA ALA A 138 -19.40 19.08 -6.62
C ALA A 138 -19.53 19.62 -8.06
N ASN A 139 -20.22 18.89 -8.95
CA ASN A 139 -20.32 19.26 -10.38
C ASN A 139 -20.82 20.69 -10.62
N ASP A 140 -21.79 21.15 -9.81
CA ASP A 140 -22.37 22.49 -9.93
C ASP A 140 -21.66 23.55 -9.05
N SER A 141 -20.53 23.19 -8.44
CA SER A 141 -19.75 24.09 -7.58
C SER A 141 -19.02 25.13 -8.43
N PRO A 142 -18.92 26.40 -7.97
CA PRO A 142 -17.99 27.36 -8.57
C PRO A 142 -16.52 26.92 -8.43
N MET A 143 -16.23 25.92 -7.60
CA MET A 143 -14.88 25.36 -7.39
C MET A 143 -14.64 24.08 -8.22
N ALA A 144 -15.43 23.82 -9.26
CA ALA A 144 -15.35 22.60 -10.08
C ALA A 144 -14.07 22.46 -10.91
N ASP A 145 -13.29 23.54 -11.02
CA ASP A 145 -11.97 23.57 -11.64
C ASP A 145 -10.99 24.40 -10.78
N TRP A 146 -9.71 24.38 -11.17
CA TRP A 146 -8.65 25.02 -10.39
C TRP A 146 -8.78 26.54 -10.33
N GLU A 147 -9.20 27.19 -11.41
CA GLU A 147 -9.38 28.64 -11.47
C GLU A 147 -10.51 29.09 -10.53
N GLY A 148 -11.65 28.40 -10.60
CA GLY A 148 -12.79 28.66 -9.75
C GLY A 148 -12.52 28.37 -8.27
N LEU A 149 -11.71 27.35 -7.97
CA LEU A 149 -11.23 27.10 -6.60
C LEU A 149 -10.38 28.26 -6.08
N GLN A 150 -9.43 28.76 -6.88
CA GLN A 150 -8.58 29.89 -6.48
C GLN A 150 -9.39 31.18 -6.25
N GLU A 151 -10.39 31.44 -7.09
CA GLU A 151 -11.28 32.59 -6.93
C GLU A 151 -12.08 32.47 -5.62
N ALA A 152 -12.73 31.33 -5.38
CA ALA A 152 -13.52 31.11 -4.17
C ALA A 152 -12.69 31.16 -2.88
N ALA A 153 -11.46 30.62 -2.91
CA ALA A 153 -10.54 30.64 -1.78
C ALA A 153 -10.05 32.05 -1.40
N GLY A 154 -10.15 33.02 -2.31
CA GLY A 154 -9.79 34.42 -2.05
C GLY A 154 -10.73 35.13 -1.08
N ASP A 155 -11.98 34.67 -0.98
CA ASP A 155 -13.02 35.29 -0.13
C ASP A 155 -13.10 34.66 1.26
N SER A 156 -12.82 33.36 1.38
CA SER A 156 -12.85 32.61 2.64
C SER A 156 -12.10 31.28 2.55
N PRO A 157 -11.61 30.73 3.68
CA PRO A 157 -10.99 29.41 3.66
C PRO A 157 -11.95 28.33 3.17
N VAL A 158 -11.49 27.48 2.26
CA VAL A 158 -12.27 26.32 1.76
C VAL A 158 -12.24 25.17 2.76
N VAL A 159 -13.32 24.40 2.88
CA VAL A 159 -13.38 23.22 3.75
C VAL A 159 -13.16 21.95 2.94
N ILE A 160 -12.10 21.20 3.25
CA ILE A 160 -11.74 19.97 2.54
C ILE A 160 -11.72 18.75 3.46
N ALA A 161 -12.42 17.69 3.07
CA ALA A 161 -12.46 16.41 3.79
C ALA A 161 -11.61 15.33 3.15
N GLY A 162 -11.05 14.43 3.97
CA GLY A 162 -10.31 13.26 3.48
C GLY A 162 -9.56 12.53 4.57
N THR A 163 -8.87 11.45 4.22
CA THR A 163 -7.90 10.82 5.13
C THR A 163 -6.60 11.61 5.15
N ASN A 164 -5.80 11.53 6.23
CA ASN A 164 -4.58 12.32 6.39
C ASN A 164 -3.63 12.27 5.19
N SER A 165 -3.42 11.10 4.55
CA SER A 165 -2.55 11.02 3.37
C SER A 165 -3.10 11.73 2.13
N LEU A 166 -4.42 11.86 1.99
CA LEU A 166 -5.06 12.58 0.88
C LEU A 166 -5.07 14.09 1.16
N LEU A 167 -5.39 14.47 2.40
CA LEU A 167 -5.34 15.86 2.85
C LEU A 167 -3.92 16.43 2.78
N ALA A 168 -2.89 15.62 3.05
CA ALA A 168 -1.50 16.05 2.88
C ALA A 168 -1.20 16.49 1.44
N GLY A 169 -1.82 15.86 0.44
CA GLY A 169 -1.64 16.25 -0.94
C GLY A 169 -2.32 17.56 -1.30
N ALA A 170 -3.57 17.74 -0.88
CA ALA A 170 -4.23 19.03 -1.01
C ALA A 170 -3.49 20.13 -0.23
N ALA A 171 -2.96 19.81 0.96
CA ALA A 171 -2.23 20.77 1.78
C ALA A 171 -0.92 21.24 1.15
N ASN A 172 -0.17 20.36 0.49
CA ASN A 172 1.02 20.73 -0.26
C ASN A 172 0.69 21.73 -1.37
N ILE A 173 -0.31 21.41 -2.21
CA ILE A 173 -0.73 22.31 -3.31
C ILE A 173 -1.28 23.62 -2.78
N PHE A 174 -2.17 23.59 -1.79
CA PHE A 174 -2.77 24.80 -1.22
C PHE A 174 -1.73 25.71 -0.58
N ALA A 175 -0.70 25.16 0.08
CA ALA A 175 0.39 25.95 0.65
C ALA A 175 1.21 26.68 -0.42
N GLU A 176 1.52 26.01 -1.55
CA GLU A 176 2.24 26.64 -2.66
C GLU A 176 1.39 27.67 -3.41
N ALA A 177 0.08 27.41 -3.54
CA ALA A 177 -0.87 28.29 -4.19
C ALA A 177 -1.35 29.46 -3.32
N GLY A 178 -1.09 29.43 -2.01
CA GLY A 178 -1.60 30.42 -1.06
C GLY A 178 -3.10 30.30 -0.78
N VAL A 179 -3.68 29.11 -0.98
CA VAL A 179 -5.09 28.80 -0.68
C VAL A 179 -5.22 28.50 0.82
N GLU A 180 -6.07 29.28 1.51
CA GLU A 180 -6.43 28.97 2.89
C GLU A 180 -7.47 27.85 2.94
N ALA A 181 -7.27 26.85 3.81
CA ALA A 181 -8.19 25.73 3.92
C ALA A 181 -8.37 25.25 5.37
N VAL A 182 -9.57 24.76 5.66
CA VAL A 182 -9.89 23.97 6.85
C VAL A 182 -9.87 22.50 6.48
N TYR A 183 -8.94 21.75 7.06
CA TYR A 183 -8.80 20.32 6.82
C TYR A 183 -9.66 19.52 7.82
N VAL A 184 -10.54 18.67 7.30
CA VAL A 184 -11.41 17.79 8.09
C VAL A 184 -10.96 16.34 7.94
N PRO A 185 -10.19 15.78 8.90
CA PRO A 185 -9.66 14.43 8.80
C PRO A 185 -10.72 13.38 9.12
N TYR A 186 -10.83 12.36 8.27
CA TYR A 186 -11.69 11.19 8.48
C TYR A 186 -10.89 9.90 8.64
N SER A 187 -11.50 8.93 9.32
CA SER A 187 -10.93 7.58 9.48
C SER A 187 -11.07 6.73 8.21
N SER A 188 -11.94 7.12 7.28
CA SER A 188 -12.12 6.48 5.98
C SER A 188 -12.56 7.51 4.95
N THR A 189 -12.14 7.30 3.69
CA THR A 189 -12.66 8.11 2.57
C THR A 189 -14.18 7.97 2.42
N GLY A 190 -14.79 6.83 2.78
CA GLY A 190 -16.25 6.64 2.66
C GLY A 190 -17.08 7.59 3.55
N GLU A 191 -16.57 7.93 4.73
CA GLU A 191 -17.19 8.92 5.63
C GLU A 191 -17.07 10.32 5.03
N ALA A 192 -15.87 10.69 4.55
CA ALA A 192 -15.64 11.96 3.87
C ALA A 192 -16.51 12.12 2.60
N VAL A 193 -16.70 11.03 1.85
CA VAL A 193 -17.61 11.01 0.68
C VAL A 193 -19.05 11.29 1.09
N SER A 194 -19.51 10.72 2.21
CA SER A 194 -20.88 10.94 2.68
C SER A 194 -21.11 12.41 3.03
N ASP A 195 -20.16 13.03 3.72
CA ASP A 195 -20.25 14.45 4.11
C ASP A 195 -20.09 15.39 2.92
N PHE A 196 -19.24 15.04 1.95
CA PHE A 196 -19.13 15.75 0.68
C PHE A 196 -20.43 15.70 -0.13
N LEU A 197 -21.01 14.51 -0.33
CA LEU A 197 -22.29 14.35 -1.04
C LEU A 197 -23.46 15.00 -0.29
N GLY A 198 -23.36 15.11 1.04
CA GLY A 198 -24.32 15.84 1.87
C GLY A 198 -24.16 17.37 1.85
N GLY A 199 -23.10 17.89 1.21
CA GLY A 199 -22.80 19.33 1.17
C GLY A 199 -22.30 19.88 2.51
N HIS A 200 -21.69 19.05 3.35
CA HIS A 200 -21.11 19.47 4.65
C HIS A 200 -19.68 20.02 4.51
N VAL A 201 -19.01 19.75 3.38
CA VAL A 201 -17.68 20.25 3.04
C VAL A 201 -17.66 20.70 1.58
N ASP A 202 -16.78 21.65 1.26
CA ASP A 202 -16.68 22.23 -0.08
C ASP A 202 -15.97 21.29 -1.06
N LEU A 203 -14.92 20.62 -0.57
CA LEU A 203 -14.02 19.80 -1.36
C LEU A 203 -13.80 18.43 -0.72
N LEU A 204 -13.46 17.46 -1.55
CA LEU A 204 -13.11 16.11 -1.13
C LEU A 204 -11.73 15.73 -1.67
N ALA A 205 -10.83 15.35 -0.79
CA ALA A 205 -9.58 14.69 -1.14
C ALA A 205 -9.82 13.17 -1.22
N ALA A 206 -9.72 12.59 -2.41
CA ALA A 206 -10.07 11.20 -2.70
C ALA A 206 -9.00 10.47 -3.52
N THR A 207 -8.97 9.15 -3.43
CA THR A 207 -8.18 8.33 -4.37
C THR A 207 -8.87 8.24 -5.72
N ALA A 208 -8.13 8.09 -6.82
CA ALA A 208 -8.70 7.86 -8.16
C ALA A 208 -9.78 6.75 -8.20
N SER A 209 -9.56 5.63 -7.49
CA SER A 209 -10.55 4.54 -7.41
C SER A 209 -11.86 4.93 -6.72
N THR A 210 -11.80 5.84 -5.74
CA THR A 210 -13.01 6.39 -5.13
C THR A 210 -13.69 7.35 -6.08
N SER A 211 -12.90 8.22 -6.74
CA SER A 211 -13.41 9.21 -7.68
C SER A 211 -14.15 8.58 -8.85
N LEU A 212 -13.70 7.44 -9.37
CA LEU A 212 -14.40 6.70 -10.43
C LEU A 212 -15.85 6.34 -10.07
N GLY A 213 -16.18 6.20 -8.78
CA GLY A 213 -17.54 5.90 -8.33
C GLY A 213 -18.41 7.13 -8.07
N ILE A 214 -17.85 8.35 -8.11
CA ILE A 214 -18.51 9.58 -7.67
C ILE A 214 -18.57 10.61 -8.79
N VAL A 215 -17.45 10.80 -9.50
CA VAL A 215 -17.29 11.82 -10.53
C VAL A 215 -18.37 11.74 -11.62
N PRO A 216 -18.68 10.55 -12.19
CA PRO A 216 -19.67 10.45 -13.26
C PRO A 216 -21.06 11.04 -12.93
N GLU A 217 -21.45 11.09 -11.66
CA GLU A 217 -22.79 11.53 -11.24
C GLU A 217 -22.79 12.79 -10.38
N HIS A 218 -21.71 13.09 -9.65
CA HIS A 218 -21.79 14.04 -8.54
C HIS A 218 -20.64 15.05 -8.44
N ALA A 219 -19.49 14.78 -9.05
CA ALA A 219 -18.29 15.59 -8.80
C ALA A 219 -17.44 15.81 -10.05
N ALA A 220 -16.70 16.92 -10.06
CA ALA A 220 -15.64 17.19 -11.00
C ALA A 220 -14.28 16.99 -10.31
N VAL A 221 -13.29 16.51 -11.06
CA VAL A 221 -11.91 16.51 -10.58
C VAL A 221 -11.32 17.89 -10.81
N VAL A 222 -10.89 18.53 -9.73
CA VAL A 222 -10.26 19.85 -9.76
C VAL A 222 -8.78 19.73 -10.13
N MET A 223 -8.09 18.78 -9.49
CA MET A 223 -6.66 18.59 -9.68
C MET A 223 -6.20 17.21 -9.19
N ASN A 224 -5.25 16.60 -9.92
CA ASN A 224 -4.39 15.55 -9.41
C ASN A 224 -3.21 16.17 -8.65
N THR A 225 -3.15 15.91 -7.34
CA THR A 225 -2.11 16.45 -6.44
C THR A 225 -0.91 15.51 -6.28
N SER A 226 -0.84 14.43 -7.07
CA SER A 226 0.30 13.51 -7.07
C SER A 226 1.23 13.79 -8.25
N ASP A 227 2.48 13.34 -8.18
CA ASP A 227 3.44 13.43 -9.28
C ASP A 227 3.31 12.26 -10.29
N ILE A 228 2.21 11.52 -10.21
CA ILE A 228 1.95 10.33 -11.02
C ILE A 228 0.70 10.57 -11.87
N PRO A 229 0.85 10.68 -13.21
CA PRO A 229 -0.29 10.86 -14.11
C PRO A 229 -1.31 9.73 -14.01
N LEU A 230 -2.58 10.07 -14.23
CA LEU A 230 -3.65 9.08 -14.35
C LEU A 230 -3.43 8.19 -15.58
N PRO A 231 -3.74 6.88 -15.51
CA PRO A 231 -3.86 6.05 -16.70
C PRO A 231 -4.92 6.65 -17.65
N GLU A 232 -4.70 6.56 -18.97
CA GLU A 232 -5.58 7.15 -19.99
C GLU A 232 -7.05 6.73 -19.82
N ASP A 233 -7.31 5.44 -19.55
CA ASP A 233 -8.66 4.92 -19.33
C ASP A 233 -9.32 5.48 -18.06
N VAL A 234 -8.53 5.79 -17.04
CA VAL A 234 -9.00 6.41 -15.80
C VAL A 234 -9.23 7.91 -16.01
N ASP A 235 -8.32 8.59 -16.71
CA ASP A 235 -8.44 10.01 -17.05
C ASP A 235 -9.73 10.29 -17.84
N GLU A 236 -9.97 9.50 -18.90
CA GLU A 236 -11.21 9.59 -19.71
C GLU A 236 -12.48 9.41 -18.86
N GLN A 237 -12.48 8.45 -17.93
CA GLN A 237 -13.63 8.21 -17.05
C GLN A 237 -13.85 9.30 -16.01
N LEU A 238 -12.83 10.10 -15.71
CA LEU A 238 -12.87 11.18 -14.73
C LEU A 238 -13.16 12.56 -15.35
N GLY A 239 -13.34 12.64 -16.67
CA GLY A 239 -13.68 13.87 -17.38
C GLY A 239 -12.77 14.16 -18.59
N GLY A 240 -11.61 13.51 -18.64
CA GLY A 240 -10.56 13.77 -19.62
C GLY A 240 -9.82 15.08 -19.36
N ASP A 241 -8.51 15.08 -19.57
CA ASP A 241 -7.65 16.28 -19.39
C ASP A 241 -7.63 16.78 -17.94
N ILE A 242 -7.45 15.85 -16.99
CA ILE A 242 -7.38 16.21 -15.58
C ILE A 242 -6.16 17.08 -15.30
N ALA A 243 -6.39 18.22 -14.67
CA ALA A 243 -5.34 19.18 -14.33
C ALA A 243 -4.29 18.54 -13.39
N GLU A 244 -3.02 18.65 -13.74
CA GLU A 244 -1.90 18.21 -12.91
C GLU A 244 -1.31 19.42 -12.17
N ALA A 245 -0.83 19.23 -10.94
CA ALA A 245 -0.19 20.30 -10.17
C ALA A 245 0.98 20.97 -10.94
N ALA A 246 1.72 20.17 -11.71
CA ALA A 246 2.85 20.64 -12.51
C ALA A 246 2.45 21.61 -13.63
N ASP A 247 1.20 21.54 -14.14
CA ASP A 247 0.69 22.44 -15.18
C ASP A 247 0.64 23.89 -14.69
N PHE A 248 0.51 24.07 -13.37
CA PHE A 248 0.48 25.37 -12.70
C PHE A 248 1.81 25.73 -12.03
N GLY A 249 2.85 24.91 -12.22
CA GLY A 249 4.17 25.12 -11.65
C GLY A 249 4.29 24.79 -10.16
N TYR A 250 3.38 23.99 -9.62
CA TYR A 250 3.45 23.49 -8.24
C TYR A 250 4.20 22.16 -8.18
N ASP A 251 4.99 21.98 -7.12
CA ASP A 251 5.71 20.74 -6.88
C ASP A 251 4.77 19.73 -6.19
N ALA A 252 4.15 18.84 -6.97
CA ALA A 252 3.41 17.71 -6.39
C ALA A 252 4.37 16.83 -5.57
N CYS A 253 4.30 16.93 -4.25
CA CYS A 253 5.11 16.14 -3.35
C CYS A 253 4.22 15.33 -2.40
N VAL A 254 3.73 14.21 -2.90
CA VAL A 254 2.88 13.31 -2.11
C VAL A 254 3.15 11.87 -2.51
N PHE A 255 3.36 11.03 -1.50
CA PHE A 255 3.68 9.60 -1.53
C PHE A 255 3.51 8.90 -2.89
N ARG A 256 4.59 8.40 -3.51
CA ARG A 256 4.49 7.66 -4.78
C ARG A 256 3.81 6.28 -4.66
N ALA A 257 3.73 5.73 -3.46
CA ALA A 257 3.20 4.38 -3.22
C ALA A 257 1.93 4.42 -2.37
N ARG A 258 0.85 3.85 -2.89
CA ARG A 258 -0.46 3.77 -2.20
C ARG A 258 -0.53 2.62 -1.23
N SER A 259 0.03 1.50 -1.65
CA SER A 259 -0.25 0.21 -1.08
C SER A 259 0.99 -0.65 -1.12
N ALA A 260 1.38 -1.10 0.06
CA ALA A 260 2.39 -2.11 0.23
C ALA A 260 1.79 -3.30 0.94
N PHE A 261 2.08 -4.51 0.47
CA PHE A 261 1.95 -5.68 1.33
C PHE A 261 2.87 -5.50 2.51
N THR A 262 2.38 -5.72 3.71
CA THR A 262 3.22 -5.62 4.90
C THR A 262 3.05 -6.87 5.76
N PRO A 263 4.06 -7.75 5.82
CA PRO A 263 4.19 -8.75 6.88
C PRO A 263 4.93 -8.19 8.11
N ILE A 264 4.79 -8.93 9.21
CA ILE A 264 5.64 -8.78 10.40
C ILE A 264 7.01 -9.39 10.07
N ARG A 265 7.98 -8.53 9.74
CA ARG A 265 9.35 -8.94 9.36
C ARG A 265 9.40 -9.82 8.10
N ARG A 266 10.61 -10.07 7.56
CA ARG A 266 10.79 -10.95 6.39
C ARG A 266 10.60 -12.36 6.91
N THR A 267 9.46 -12.99 6.59
CA THR A 267 9.30 -14.41 6.83
C THR A 267 10.33 -15.16 5.96
N PRO A 268 11.02 -16.18 6.47
CA PRO A 268 11.97 -16.97 5.68
C PRO A 268 11.33 -17.67 4.46
N SER A 269 10.01 -17.80 4.46
CA SER A 269 9.20 -18.53 3.47
C SER A 269 8.50 -17.66 2.44
N TRP A 270 8.73 -16.33 2.41
CA TRP A 270 8.07 -15.47 1.42
C TRP A 270 8.47 -15.86 -0.01
N PRO A 271 7.55 -16.35 -0.85
CA PRO A 271 7.93 -16.85 -2.16
C PRO A 271 8.32 -15.71 -3.10
N SER A 272 9.31 -15.98 -3.94
CA SER A 272 9.80 -15.05 -4.96
C SER A 272 8.74 -14.66 -5.99
N SER A 273 7.64 -15.42 -6.10
CA SER A 273 6.49 -15.12 -6.97
C SER A 273 5.79 -13.81 -6.61
N LEU A 274 5.75 -13.44 -5.33
CA LEU A 274 5.29 -12.10 -4.90
C LEU A 274 6.40 -11.05 -4.94
N ALA A 275 7.67 -11.46 -4.91
CA ALA A 275 8.82 -10.56 -5.04
C ALA A 275 9.08 -10.09 -6.50
N GLY A 276 8.35 -10.63 -7.47
CA GLY A 276 8.38 -10.17 -8.88
C GLY A 276 7.78 -8.78 -9.10
N TRP A 277 7.17 -8.20 -8.07
CA TRP A 277 6.67 -6.83 -8.05
C TRP A 277 7.82 -5.89 -7.71
N SER A 278 8.79 -5.80 -8.62
CA SER A 278 9.85 -4.81 -8.55
C SER A 278 9.24 -3.40 -8.62
N PRO A 279 9.67 -2.46 -7.77
CA PRO A 279 9.32 -1.06 -7.94
C PRO A 279 9.95 -0.57 -9.24
N CYS A 280 9.13 -0.41 -10.27
CA CYS A 280 9.42 0.51 -11.36
C CYS A 280 8.73 1.83 -11.03
#